data_AF-A0A239S0A1-F1
#
_entry.id   AF-A0A239S0A1-F1
#
_cell.length_a   1.000
_cell.length_b   1.000
_cell.length_c   1.000
_cell.angle_alpha   90.00
_cell.angle_beta   90.00
_cell.angle_gamma   90.00
#
_symmetry.space_group_name_H-M   'P 1'
#
loop_
_entity.id
_entity.type
_entity.pdbx_description
1 polymer ?
#
loop_
_entity_poly.entity_id
_entity_poly.type
_entity_poly.pdbx_seq_one_letter_code
_entity_poly.pdbx_strand_id
1 'polypeptide(L)'
;MEFIFILIGLGLLFLFFKAKSQVRSSEFGKEARHIAINELGVHPGYFNYCVQNDIENIKEAALDIKKMSSFYASQSWPRLLAWTIYGGYKHNCHNAYFKEDPIALNNLKKAGVPFEIIAKEANTEHKAEKHLKNS
;
A
#
# COMPACT_ATOMS: atom_id res chain seq x y z
N MET A 1 0.23 46.12 -18.72
CA MET A 1 -0.37 45.14 -19.65
C MET A 1 0.52 43.91 -19.79
N GLU A 2 1.77 44.03 -20.24
CA GLU A 2 2.70 42.89 -20.43
C GLU A 2 2.95 42.05 -19.15
N PHE A 3 3.17 42.69 -18.00
CA PHE A 3 3.36 42.00 -16.72
C PHE A 3 2.15 41.14 -16.29
N ILE A 4 0.93 41.56 -16.66
CA ILE A 4 -0.30 40.81 -16.33
C ILE A 4 -0.36 39.55 -17.19
N PHE A 5 0.00 39.63 -18.47
CA PHE A 5 0.06 38.46 -19.35
C PHE A 5 1.13 37.44 -18.93
N ILE A 6 2.27 37.90 -18.42
CA ILE A 6 3.33 37.03 -17.88
C ILE A 6 2.83 36.26 -16.64
N LEU A 7 2.16 36.95 -15.71
CA LEU A 7 1.62 36.33 -14.50
C LEU A 7 0.51 35.31 -14.81
N ILE A 8 -0.38 35.64 -15.76
CA ILE A 8 -1.41 34.70 -16.23
C ILE A 8 -0.78 33.48 -16.89
N GLY A 9 0.24 33.68 -17.73
CA GLY A 9 0.98 32.59 -18.37
C GLY A 9 1.64 31.65 -17.35
N LEU A 10 2.32 32.19 -16.34
CA LEU A 10 2.91 31.40 -15.25
C LEU A 10 1.87 30.65 -14.43
N GLY A 11 0.71 31.27 -14.14
CA GLY A 11 -0.39 30.62 -13.43
C GLY A 11 -0.97 29.42 -14.20
N LEU A 12 -1.19 29.57 -15.50
CA LEU A 12 -1.64 28.47 -16.36
C LEU A 12 -0.62 27.35 -16.45
N LEU A 13 0.67 27.68 -16.56
CA LEU A 13 1.76 26.70 -16.58
C LEU A 13 1.81 25.89 -15.27
N PHE A 14 1.70 26.57 -14.12
CA PHE A 14 1.68 25.92 -12.81
C PHE A 14 0.48 24.97 -12.65
N LEU A 15 -0.72 25.39 -13.07
CA LEU A 15 -1.91 24.54 -13.05
C LEU A 15 -1.76 23.31 -13.94
N PHE A 16 -1.14 23.46 -15.11
CA PHE A 16 -0.88 22.35 -16.02
C PHE A 16 0.08 21.31 -15.43
N PHE A 17 1.18 21.77 -14.79
CA PHE A 17 2.10 20.87 -14.09
C PHE A 17 1.43 20.15 -12.91
N LYS A 18 0.60 20.85 -12.14
CA LYS A 18 -0.15 20.27 -11.01
C LYS A 18 -1.13 19.20 -11.49
N ALA A 19 -1.88 19.47 -12.56
CA ALA A 19 -2.82 18.52 -13.15
C ALA A 19 -2.10 17.26 -13.66
N LYS A 20 -0.97 17.42 -14.36
CA LYS A 20 -0.18 16.29 -14.86
C LYS A 20 0.37 15.40 -13.74
N SER A 21 0.84 16.02 -12.65
CA SER A 21 1.28 15.30 -11.44
C SER A 21 0.14 14.49 -10.81
N GLN A 22 -1.05 15.10 -10.71
CA GLN A 22 -2.23 14.45 -10.14
C GLN A 22 -2.71 13.25 -10.96
N VAL A 23 -2.73 13.36 -12.30
CA VAL A 23 -3.07 12.24 -13.20
C VAL A 23 -2.10 11.08 -13.01
N ARG A 24 -0.79 11.36 -13.01
CA ARG A 24 0.24 10.33 -12.82
C ARG A 24 0.14 9.66 -11.44
N SER A 25 -0.16 10.42 -10.39
CA SER A 25 -0.39 9.88 -9.06
C SER A 25 -1.64 8.99 -8.99
N SER A 26 -2.70 9.33 -9.75
CA SER A 26 -3.91 8.50 -9.85
C SER A 26 -3.63 7.18 -10.56
N GLU A 27 -2.84 7.20 -11.64
CA GLU A 27 -2.42 6.01 -12.37
C GLU A 27 -1.58 5.07 -11.50
N PHE A 28 -0.59 5.61 -10.77
CA PHE A 28 0.21 4.83 -9.83
C PHE A 28 -0.64 4.20 -8.72
N GLY A 29 -1.64 4.92 -8.20
CA GLY A 29 -2.56 4.39 -7.21
C GLY A 29 -3.42 3.24 -7.75
N LYS A 30 -3.87 3.33 -9.01
CA LYS A 30 -4.64 2.26 -9.67
C LYS A 30 -3.80 1.01 -9.90
N GLU A 31 -2.56 1.18 -10.35
CA GLU A 31 -1.63 0.06 -10.56
C GLU A 31 -1.25 -0.60 -9.23
N ALA A 32 -0.91 0.18 -8.20
CA ALA A 32 -0.61 -0.35 -6.86
C ALA A 32 -1.80 -1.13 -6.29
N ARG A 33 -3.02 -0.62 -6.49
CA ARG A 33 -4.26 -1.30 -6.10
C ARG A 33 -4.42 -2.63 -6.83
N HIS A 34 -4.20 -2.65 -8.14
CA HIS A 34 -4.30 -3.87 -8.93
C HIS A 34 -3.32 -4.93 -8.44
N ILE A 35 -2.04 -4.57 -8.26
CA ILE A 35 -1.00 -5.49 -7.77
C ILE A 35 -1.36 -5.99 -6.37
N ALA A 36 -1.69 -5.08 -5.43
CA ALA A 36 -1.98 -5.47 -4.05
C ALA A 36 -3.19 -6.42 -3.96
N ILE A 37 -4.29 -6.11 -4.64
CA ILE A 37 -5.53 -6.88 -4.51
C ILE A 37 -5.49 -8.16 -5.35
N ASN A 38 -5.12 -8.05 -6.63
CA ASN A 38 -5.27 -9.16 -7.58
C ASN A 38 -4.05 -10.06 -7.65
N GLU A 39 -2.83 -9.53 -7.51
CA GLU A 39 -1.61 -10.34 -7.53
C GLU A 39 -1.24 -10.83 -6.12
N LEU A 40 -1.33 -9.96 -5.11
CA LEU A 40 -0.89 -10.26 -3.74
C LEU A 40 -2.01 -10.68 -2.79
N GLY A 41 -3.28 -10.60 -3.21
CA GLY A 41 -4.43 -11.06 -2.41
C GLY A 41 -4.80 -10.19 -1.20
N VAL A 42 -4.38 -8.92 -1.18
CA VAL A 42 -4.77 -7.98 -0.12
C VAL A 42 -6.28 -7.72 -0.18
N HIS A 43 -6.95 -7.75 0.96
CA HIS A 43 -8.38 -7.42 1.03
C HIS A 43 -8.63 -5.98 0.55
N PRO A 44 -9.58 -5.73 -0.37
CA PRO A 44 -9.82 -4.39 -0.93
C PRO A 44 -10.10 -3.31 0.11
N GLY A 45 -10.83 -3.67 1.17
CA GLY A 45 -11.13 -2.76 2.27
C GLY A 45 -9.88 -2.35 3.06
N TYR A 46 -8.92 -3.26 3.21
CA TYR A 46 -7.64 -2.96 3.87
C TYR A 46 -6.77 -2.03 3.03
N PHE A 47 -6.66 -2.30 1.73
CA PHE A 47 -5.96 -1.39 0.82
C PHE A 47 -6.55 0.03 0.88
N ASN A 48 -7.87 0.16 0.77
CA ASN A 48 -8.54 1.45 0.80
C ASN A 48 -8.35 2.17 2.14
N TYR A 49 -8.45 1.44 3.26
CA TYR A 49 -8.21 1.97 4.59
C TYR A 49 -6.79 2.54 4.71
N CYS A 50 -5.79 1.77 4.31
CA CYS A 50 -4.38 2.17 4.35
C CYS A 50 -4.11 3.42 3.48
N VAL A 51 -4.64 3.46 2.25
CA VAL A 51 -4.43 4.61 1.36
C VAL A 51 -5.15 5.87 1.85
N GLN A 52 -6.29 5.74 2.53
CA GLN A 52 -7.04 6.89 3.05
C GLN A 52 -6.44 7.45 4.33
N ASN A 53 -5.89 6.61 5.20
CA ASN A 53 -5.50 7.00 6.55
C ASN A 53 -3.98 7.12 6.75
N ASP A 54 -3.18 6.36 5.99
CA ASP A 54 -1.75 6.13 6.29
C ASP A 54 -0.83 6.25 5.07
N ILE A 55 -1.26 6.90 3.98
CA ILE A 55 -0.51 6.90 2.72
C ILE A 55 0.92 7.45 2.82
N GLU A 56 1.16 8.46 3.65
CA GLU A 56 2.52 9.00 3.84
C GLU A 56 3.42 8.00 4.59
N ASN A 57 2.92 7.39 5.66
CA ASN A 57 3.63 6.31 6.38
C ASN A 57 3.95 5.13 5.45
N ILE A 58 3.02 4.78 4.55
CA ILE A 58 3.21 3.72 3.56
C ILE A 58 4.31 4.08 2.56
N LYS A 59 4.38 5.33 2.10
CA LYS A 59 5.45 5.79 1.20
C LYS A 59 6.80 5.73 1.89
N GLU A 60 6.89 6.15 3.14
CA GLU A 60 8.13 6.06 3.93
C GLU A 60 8.57 4.61 4.09
N ALA A 61 7.66 3.72 4.52
CA ALA A 61 7.95 2.29 4.62
C ALA A 61 8.33 1.66 3.26
N ALA A 62 7.73 2.12 2.14
CA ALA A 62 8.11 1.68 0.80
C ALA A 62 9.54 2.12 0.41
N LEU A 63 9.98 3.31 0.86
CA LEU A 63 11.36 3.76 0.68
C LEU A 63 12.33 2.89 1.47
N ASP A 64 11.92 2.40 2.64
CA ASP A 64 12.75 1.50 3.43
C ASP A 64 12.82 0.10 2.84
N ILE A 65 11.69 -0.46 2.39
CA ILE A 65 11.66 -1.74 1.65
C ILE A 65 12.58 -1.68 0.43
N LYS A 66 12.58 -0.56 -0.30
CA LYS A 66 13.45 -0.36 -1.46
C LYS A 66 14.94 -0.54 -1.13
N LYS A 67 15.36 -0.23 0.10
CA LYS A 67 16.75 -0.34 0.56
C LYS A 67 17.11 -1.75 1.05
N MET A 68 16.15 -2.64 1.28
CA MET A 68 16.39 -3.95 1.91
C MET A 68 17.12 -4.95 1.01
N SER A 69 16.90 -4.91 -0.31
CA SER A 69 17.54 -5.84 -1.24
C SER A 69 17.58 -5.30 -2.67
N SER A 70 18.47 -5.87 -3.50
CA SER A 70 18.53 -5.56 -4.94
C SER A 70 17.23 -5.88 -5.67
N PHE A 71 16.51 -6.92 -5.21
CA PHE A 71 15.19 -7.25 -5.72
C PHE A 71 14.23 -6.06 -5.58
N TYR A 72 14.10 -5.50 -4.36
CA TYR A 72 13.20 -4.37 -4.12
C TYR A 72 13.69 -3.06 -4.74
N ALA A 73 15.01 -2.84 -4.79
CA ALA A 73 15.60 -1.63 -5.37
C ALA A 73 15.21 -1.42 -6.85
N SER A 74 15.04 -2.52 -7.59
CA SER A 74 14.68 -2.53 -9.01
C SER A 74 13.17 -2.40 -9.30
N GLN A 75 12.32 -2.47 -8.27
CA GLN A 75 10.87 -2.47 -8.46
C GLN A 75 10.31 -1.08 -8.78
N SER A 76 9.21 -1.07 -9.53
CA SER A 76 8.43 0.15 -9.78
C SER A 76 7.80 0.67 -8.48
N TRP A 77 7.50 1.97 -8.44
CA TRP A 77 6.88 2.58 -7.27
C TRP A 77 5.51 1.98 -6.90
N PRO A 78 4.60 1.70 -7.86
CA PRO A 78 3.36 0.99 -7.57
C PRO A 78 3.56 -0.38 -6.93
N ARG A 79 4.56 -1.14 -7.41
CA ARG A 79 4.88 -2.46 -6.88
C ARG A 79 5.46 -2.39 -5.48
N LEU A 80 6.31 -1.39 -5.19
CA LEU A 80 6.81 -1.13 -3.83
C LEU A 80 5.67 -0.78 -2.87
N LEU A 81 4.77 0.12 -3.25
CA LEU A 81 3.59 0.45 -2.43
C LEU A 81 2.70 -0.78 -2.18
N ALA A 82 2.46 -1.59 -3.22
CA ALA A 82 1.68 -2.81 -3.10
C ALA A 82 2.33 -3.81 -2.13
N TRP A 83 3.64 -4.02 -2.22
CA TRP A 83 4.40 -4.86 -1.30
C TRP A 83 4.35 -4.35 0.14
N THR A 84 4.49 -3.04 0.36
CA THR A 84 4.37 -2.46 1.70
C THR A 84 3.00 -2.72 2.32
N ILE A 85 1.93 -2.46 1.56
CA ILE A 85 0.55 -2.68 2.04
C ILE A 85 0.30 -4.17 2.29
N TYR A 86 0.79 -5.04 1.40
CA TYR A 86 0.71 -6.48 1.57
C TYR A 86 1.43 -6.96 2.83
N GLY A 87 2.68 -6.53 3.06
CA GLY A 87 3.43 -6.87 4.27
C GLY A 87 2.69 -6.43 5.55
N GLY A 88 2.16 -5.20 5.56
CA GLY A 88 1.35 -4.71 6.69
C GLY A 88 0.06 -5.49 6.89
N TYR A 89 -0.63 -5.86 5.81
CA TYR A 89 -1.86 -6.68 5.87
C TYR A 89 -1.58 -8.04 6.51
N LYS A 90 -0.56 -8.75 6.02
CA LYS A 90 -0.13 -10.05 6.53
C LYS A 90 0.27 -9.98 8.00
N HIS A 91 1.09 -8.99 8.36
CA HIS A 91 1.50 -8.75 9.74
C HIS A 91 0.31 -8.54 10.67
N ASN A 92 -0.66 -7.71 10.27
CA ASN A 92 -1.85 -7.46 11.06
C ASN A 92 -2.74 -8.71 11.18
N CYS A 93 -2.94 -9.48 10.12
CA CYS A 93 -3.71 -10.72 10.18
C CYS A 93 -3.07 -11.73 11.13
N HIS A 94 -1.75 -11.92 11.03
CA HIS A 94 -1.01 -12.82 11.90
C HIS A 94 -1.12 -12.40 13.37
N ASN A 95 -0.85 -11.13 13.69
CA ASN A 95 -0.87 -10.64 15.08
C ASN A 95 -2.30 -10.65 15.66
N ALA A 96 -3.30 -10.27 14.87
CA ALA A 96 -4.69 -10.29 15.32
C ALA A 96 -5.16 -11.71 15.65
N TYR A 97 -4.76 -12.71 14.86
CA TYR A 97 -5.23 -14.10 15.04
C TYR A 97 -4.42 -14.90 16.06
N PHE A 98 -3.08 -14.86 16.00
CA PHE A 98 -2.23 -15.70 16.84
C PHE A 98 -1.72 -15.03 18.11
N LYS A 99 -1.61 -13.70 18.11
CA LYS A 99 -1.12 -12.92 19.26
C LYS A 99 -2.22 -12.16 19.98
N GLU A 100 -3.46 -12.28 19.50
CA GLU A 100 -4.63 -11.59 20.02
C GLU A 100 -4.44 -10.07 20.14
N ASP A 101 -3.66 -9.48 19.21
CA ASP A 101 -3.35 -8.05 19.23
C ASP A 101 -4.61 -7.21 18.94
N PRO A 102 -5.12 -6.43 19.92
CA PRO A 102 -6.35 -5.69 19.77
C PRO A 102 -6.22 -4.52 18.78
N ILE A 103 -5.02 -3.95 18.60
CA ILE A 103 -4.77 -2.85 17.67
C ILE A 103 -4.83 -3.39 16.24
N ALA A 104 -4.13 -4.49 15.98
CA ALA A 104 -4.15 -5.16 14.67
C ALA A 104 -5.58 -5.57 14.29
N LEU A 105 -6.33 -6.18 15.23
CA LEU A 105 -7.71 -6.58 14.99
C LEU A 105 -8.64 -5.37 14.74
N ASN A 106 -8.47 -4.27 15.48
CA ASN A 106 -9.25 -3.06 15.29
C ASN A 106 -8.99 -2.43 13.91
N ASN A 107 -7.73 -2.37 13.47
CA ASN A 107 -7.37 -1.87 12.14
C ASN A 107 -8.04 -2.70 11.03
N LEU A 108 -8.00 -4.03 11.15
CA LEU A 108 -8.66 -4.94 10.20
C LEU A 108 -10.19 -4.79 10.22
N LYS A 109 -10.79 -4.60 11.39
CA LYS A 109 -12.25 -4.34 11.52
C LYS A 109 -12.66 -3.01 10.88
N LYS A 110 -11.92 -1.93 11.13
CA LYS A 110 -12.16 -0.63 10.49
C LYS A 110 -12.01 -0.69 8.97
N ALA A 111 -11.09 -1.52 8.50
CA ALA A 111 -10.91 -1.84 7.08
C ALA A 111 -12.00 -2.77 6.50
N GLY A 112 -12.96 -3.23 7.31
CA GLY A 112 -14.03 -4.12 6.86
C GLY A 112 -13.55 -5.52 6.47
N VAL A 113 -12.43 -5.99 7.02
CA VAL A 113 -11.93 -7.35 6.77
C VAL A 113 -12.68 -8.33 7.69
N PRO A 114 -13.41 -9.33 7.16
CA PRO A 114 -14.11 -10.32 7.96
C PRO A 114 -13.15 -11.22 8.74
N PHE A 115 -13.57 -11.67 9.92
CA PHE A 115 -12.71 -12.50 10.79
C PHE A 115 -12.30 -13.82 10.12
N GLU A 116 -13.16 -14.40 9.30
CA GLU A 116 -12.89 -15.64 8.56
C GLU A 116 -11.73 -15.45 7.57
N ILE A 117 -11.65 -14.27 6.96
CA ILE A 117 -10.55 -13.91 6.04
C ILE A 117 -9.26 -13.69 6.84
N ILE A 118 -9.33 -13.02 7.98
CA ILE A 118 -8.18 -12.82 8.89
C ILE A 118 -7.59 -14.18 9.29
N ALA A 119 -8.45 -15.10 9.75
CA ALA A 119 -8.06 -16.44 10.17
C ALA A 119 -7.45 -17.24 9.01
N LYS A 120 -8.07 -17.20 7.82
CA LYS A 120 -7.55 -17.88 6.62
C LYS A 120 -6.14 -17.36 6.28
N GLU A 121 -5.96 -16.05 6.28
CA GLU A 121 -4.72 -15.42 5.86
C GLU A 121 -3.55 -15.71 6.82
N ALA A 122 -3.83 -15.66 8.13
CA ALA A 122 -2.85 -16.01 9.16
C ALA A 122 -2.41 -17.48 9.06
N ASN A 123 -3.35 -18.39 8.80
CA ASN A 123 -3.06 -19.82 8.69
C ASN A 123 -2.25 -20.18 7.43
N THR A 124 -2.41 -19.45 6.32
CA THR A 124 -1.62 -19.66 5.09
C THR A 124 -0.12 -19.45 5.36
N GLU A 125 0.23 -18.39 6.10
CA GLU A 125 1.61 -18.13 6.48
C GLU A 125 2.16 -19.18 7.45
N HIS A 126 1.40 -19.53 8.48
CA HIS A 126 1.84 -20.53 9.45
C HIS A 126 2.14 -21.89 8.81
N LYS A 127 1.35 -22.28 7.81
CA LYS A 127 1.62 -23.49 7.02
C LYS A 127 2.91 -23.35 6.23
N ALA A 128 3.12 -22.23 5.53
CA ALA A 128 4.34 -21.98 4.77
C ALA A 128 5.60 -22.01 5.66
N GLU A 129 5.55 -21.39 6.84
CA GLU A 129 6.65 -21.41 7.82
C GLU A 129 6.97 -22.82 8.33
N LYS A 130 5.94 -23.63 8.61
CA LYS A 130 6.13 -25.03 9.02
C LYS A 130 6.79 -25.86 7.94
N HIS A 131 6.44 -25.66 6.67
CA HIS A 131 7.07 -26.37 5.56
C HIS A 131 8.57 -26.04 5.44
N LEU A 132 8.95 -24.77 5.62
CA LEU A 132 10.35 -24.33 5.56
C LEU A 132 11.21 -24.88 6.72
N LYS A 133 10.63 -25.10 7.90
CA LYS A 133 11.35 -25.68 9.06
C LYS A 133 11.52 -27.21 8.97
N ASN A 134 10.70 -27.86 8.17
CA ASN A 134 10.67 -29.32 8.00
C ASN A 134 11.30 -29.78 6.67
N SER A 135 11.87 -28.86 5.88
CA SER A 135 12.59 -29.13 4.63
C SER A 135 14.10 -28.99 4.85
#